data_AF-A0A9P3TET3-F1
#
_entry.id   AF-A0A9P3TET3-F1
#
_cell.length_a   1.000
_cell.length_b   1.000
_cell.length_c   1.000
_cell.angle_alpha   90.00
_cell.angle_beta   90.00
_cell.angle_gamma   90.00
#
_symmetry.space_group_name_H-M   'P 1'
#
loop_
_entity.id
_entity.type
_entity.pdbx_description
1 polymer ?
#
loop_
_entity_poly.entity_id
_entity_poly.type
_entity_poly.pdbx_seq_one_letter_code
_entity_poly.pdbx_strand_id
1 'polypeptide(L)'
;MKKYSYPFLFTLATAAVAAIFGFFVWRNMVYRPTFMSHTTCRYMVMTSLAATVLACFALRKRFAANIRTRKEYLKAWCGMALAMVSVFSALFTTLIWLLPGVESSYIAPYSYSAGGSRSCPGADVYDRELDKEIRICGPSGNLYSDRTVRVVKRTNALGMVVTDATTQP
;
A
#
# COMPACT_ATOMS: atom_id res chain seq x y z
N MET A 1 37.64 10.88 -15.11
CA MET A 1 36.60 11.40 -14.18
C MET A 1 35.36 11.75 -14.99
N LYS A 2 34.20 11.12 -14.74
CA LYS A 2 32.98 11.40 -15.51
C LYS A 2 32.52 12.84 -15.19
N LYS A 3 32.56 13.73 -16.18
CA LYS A 3 31.96 15.07 -16.11
C LYS A 3 30.44 14.89 -16.02
N TYR A 4 29.89 14.82 -14.81
CA TYR A 4 28.44 14.96 -14.63
C TYR A 4 28.11 16.41 -14.96
N SER A 5 27.56 16.63 -16.16
CA SER A 5 27.12 17.95 -16.60
C SER A 5 26.06 18.46 -15.62
N TYR A 6 26.22 19.69 -15.11
CA TYR A 6 25.25 20.36 -14.23
C TYR A 6 23.77 20.14 -14.60
N PRO A 7 23.35 20.20 -15.88
CA PRO A 7 21.97 19.88 -16.28
C PRO A 7 21.54 18.45 -15.94
N PHE A 8 22.42 17.45 -16.04
CA PHE A 8 22.09 16.05 -15.71
C PHE A 8 21.82 15.88 -14.21
N LEU A 9 22.63 16.53 -13.36
CA LEU A 9 22.43 16.53 -11.91
C LEU A 9 21.11 17.22 -11.54
N PHE A 10 20.80 18.34 -12.18
CA PHE A 10 19.54 19.05 -11.98
C PHE A 10 18.33 18.22 -12.40
N THR A 11 18.38 17.56 -13.56
CA THR A 11 17.30 16.65 -14.00
C THR A 11 17.13 15.45 -13.07
N LEU A 12 18.23 14.91 -12.53
CA LEU A 12 18.18 13.78 -11.60
C LEU A 12 17.57 14.21 -10.26
N ALA A 13 17.95 15.38 -9.75
CA ALA A 13 17.43 15.93 -8.50
C ALA A 13 15.93 16.22 -8.59
N THR A 14 15.49 16.88 -9.67
CA THR A 14 14.07 17.16 -9.91
C THR A 14 13.23 15.89 -10.06
N ALA A 15 13.73 14.88 -10.79
CA ALA A 15 13.08 13.58 -10.89
C ALA A 15 12.97 12.86 -9.53
N ALA A 16 14.02 12.93 -8.70
CA ALA A 16 14.00 12.33 -7.37
C ALA A 16 12.97 13.01 -6.46
N VAL A 17 12.89 14.34 -6.45
CA VAL A 17 11.89 15.10 -5.69
C VAL A 17 10.48 14.77 -6.17
N ALA A 18 10.26 14.72 -7.49
CA ALA A 18 8.97 14.36 -8.07
C ALA A 18 8.54 12.93 -7.68
N ALA A 19 9.47 11.98 -7.65
CA ALA A 19 9.19 10.60 -7.21
C ALA A 19 8.81 10.53 -5.72
N ILE A 20 9.51 11.28 -4.86
CA ILE A 20 9.19 11.36 -3.43
C ILE A 20 7.80 11.97 -3.23
N PHE A 21 7.51 13.09 -3.89
CA PHE A 21 6.20 13.73 -3.81
C PHE A 21 5.09 12.81 -4.32
N GLY A 22 5.31 12.17 -5.47
CA GLY A 22 4.40 11.18 -6.05
C GLY A 22 4.13 10.02 -5.08
N PHE A 23 5.15 9.54 -4.36
CA PHE A 23 4.97 8.51 -3.34
C PHE A 23 4.11 8.99 -2.16
N PHE A 24 4.28 10.23 -1.68
CA PHE A 24 3.44 10.76 -0.61
C PHE A 24 1.98 10.97 -1.04
N VAL A 25 1.76 11.50 -2.24
CA VAL A 25 0.42 11.64 -2.82
C VAL A 25 -0.24 10.28 -2.97
N TRP A 26 0.47 9.32 -3.57
CA TRP A 26 0.01 7.95 -3.73
C TRP A 26 -0.33 7.30 -2.36
N ARG A 27 0.55 7.45 -1.37
CA ARG A 27 0.33 6.91 -0.03
C ARG A 27 -0.95 7.45 0.60
N ASN A 28 -1.21 8.74 0.46
CA ASN A 28 -2.35 9.38 1.11
C ASN A 28 -3.67 9.18 0.34
N MET A 29 -3.64 9.25 -0.99
CA MET A 29 -4.84 9.18 -1.83
C MET A 29 -5.23 7.75 -2.24
N VAL A 30 -4.25 6.85 -2.34
CA VAL A 30 -4.47 5.48 -2.83
C VAL A 30 -4.31 4.48 -1.71
N TYR A 31 -3.14 4.44 -1.06
CA TYR A 31 -2.84 3.39 -0.08
C TYR A 31 -3.70 3.46 1.19
N ARG A 32 -3.87 4.65 1.78
CA ARG A 32 -4.65 4.83 3.02
C ARG A 32 -6.14 4.48 2.91
N PRO A 33 -6.88 4.91 1.86
CA PRO A 33 -8.30 4.59 1.75
C PRO A 33 -8.57 3.19 1.17
N THR A 34 -7.56 2.51 0.64
CA THR A 34 -7.75 1.23 -0.06
C THR A 34 -7.47 0.04 0.86
N PHE A 35 -8.42 -0.88 0.96
CA PHE A 35 -8.31 -2.09 1.74
C PHE A 35 -8.45 -3.32 0.85
N MET A 36 -7.45 -4.19 0.93
CA MET A 36 -7.42 -5.43 0.17
C MET A 36 -8.22 -6.52 0.89
N SER A 37 -8.92 -7.35 0.11
CA SER A 37 -9.59 -8.54 0.63
C SER A 37 -8.59 -9.64 1.00
N HIS A 38 -9.01 -10.62 1.79
CA HIS A 38 -8.16 -11.77 2.16
C HIS A 38 -7.71 -12.58 0.94
N THR A 39 -8.59 -12.76 -0.05
CA THR A 39 -8.28 -13.50 -1.29
C THR A 39 -7.22 -12.76 -2.11
N THR A 40 -7.38 -11.45 -2.31
CA THR A 40 -6.41 -10.64 -3.06
C THR A 40 -5.06 -10.57 -2.37
N CYS A 41 -5.03 -10.51 -1.04
CA CYS A 41 -3.78 -10.57 -0.28
C CYS A 41 -3.02 -11.88 -0.53
N ARG A 42 -3.73 -13.02 -0.56
CA ARG A 42 -3.13 -14.32 -0.91
C ARG A 42 -2.61 -14.32 -2.35
N TYR A 43 -3.39 -13.82 -3.31
CA TYR A 43 -2.93 -13.73 -4.70
C TYR A 43 -1.70 -12.85 -4.85
N MET A 44 -1.68 -11.68 -4.22
CA MET A 44 -0.53 -10.77 -4.21
C MET A 44 0.73 -11.47 -3.70
N VAL A 45 0.64 -12.17 -2.56
CA VAL A 45 1.78 -12.91 -1.99
C VAL A 45 2.24 -14.01 -2.95
N MET A 46 1.33 -14.81 -3.50
CA MET A 46 1.69 -15.87 -4.46
C MET A 46 2.34 -15.33 -5.74
N THR A 47 1.79 -14.25 -6.31
CA THR A 47 2.37 -13.60 -7.50
C THR A 47 3.74 -13.00 -7.19
N SER A 48 3.92 -12.43 -6.00
CA SER A 48 5.21 -11.87 -5.60
C SER A 48 6.27 -12.96 -5.43
N LEU A 49 5.92 -14.11 -4.84
CA LEU A 49 6.82 -15.26 -4.72
C LEU A 49 7.15 -15.89 -6.09
N ALA A 50 6.18 -16.03 -6.98
CA ALA A 50 6.44 -16.50 -8.33
C ALA A 50 7.41 -15.56 -9.06
N ALA A 51 7.20 -14.24 -8.96
CA ALA A 51 8.03 -13.24 -9.58
C ALA A 51 9.45 -13.17 -8.97
N THR A 52 9.62 -13.46 -7.68
CA THR A 52 10.95 -13.51 -7.05
C THR A 52 11.76 -14.70 -7.54
N VAL A 53 11.12 -15.86 -7.71
CA VAL A 53 11.76 -17.05 -8.31
C VAL A 53 12.20 -16.74 -9.73
N LEU A 54 11.33 -16.13 -10.55
CA LEU A 54 11.66 -15.71 -11.91
C LEU A 54 12.81 -14.69 -11.95
N ALA A 55 12.78 -13.68 -11.06
CA ALA A 55 13.85 -12.70 -10.95
C ALA A 55 15.19 -13.33 -10.54
N CYS A 56 15.17 -14.29 -9.62
CA CYS A 56 16.37 -15.03 -9.20
C CYS A 56 16.93 -15.90 -10.33
N PHE A 57 16.06 -16.52 -11.13
CA PHE A 57 16.47 -17.27 -12.31
C PHE A 57 17.08 -16.36 -13.38
N ALA A 58 16.43 -15.23 -13.70
CA ALA A 58 16.92 -14.25 -14.66
C ALA A 58 18.27 -13.65 -14.25
N LEU A 59 18.45 -13.38 -12.95
CA LEU A 59 19.69 -12.81 -12.40
C LEU A 59 20.71 -13.88 -12.01
N ARG A 60 20.47 -15.17 -12.29
CA ARG A 60 21.34 -16.28 -11.86
C ARG A 60 22.79 -16.09 -12.26
N LYS A 61 23.07 -15.65 -13.50
CA LYS A 61 24.45 -15.41 -13.98
C LYS A 61 25.13 -14.29 -13.19
N ARG A 62 24.40 -13.23 -12.87
CA ARG A 62 24.90 -12.08 -12.11
C ARG A 62 25.12 -12.42 -10.64
N PHE A 63 24.25 -13.26 -10.06
CA PHE A 63 24.44 -13.80 -8.72
C PHE A 63 25.62 -14.76 -8.65
N ALA A 64 25.79 -15.67 -9.63
CA ALA A 64 26.93 -16.59 -9.66
C ALA A 64 28.28 -15.88 -9.80
N ALA A 65 28.33 -14.71 -10.45
CA ALA A 65 29.54 -13.91 -10.59
C ALA A 65 29.93 -13.17 -9.30
N ASN A 66 28.96 -12.73 -8.51
CA ASN A 66 29.18 -11.84 -7.36
C ASN A 66 29.01 -12.51 -5.98
N ILE A 67 28.31 -13.65 -5.90
CA ILE A 67 27.99 -14.31 -4.64
C ILE A 67 28.76 -15.62 -4.53
N ARG A 68 29.63 -15.72 -3.53
CA ARG A 68 30.45 -16.92 -3.29
C ARG A 68 29.89 -17.80 -2.17
N THR A 69 29.11 -17.23 -1.25
CA THR A 69 28.66 -17.93 -0.04
C THR A 69 27.14 -18.19 -0.02
N ARG A 70 26.71 -19.36 0.48
CA ARG A 70 25.26 -19.67 0.65
C ARG A 70 24.50 -18.63 1.48
N LYS A 71 25.14 -18.06 2.52
CA LYS A 71 24.55 -17.02 3.38
C LYS A 71 24.24 -15.73 2.61
N GLU A 72 25.13 -15.33 1.72
CA GLU A 72 24.96 -14.14 0.87
C GLU A 72 23.84 -14.36 -0.15
N TYR A 73 23.72 -15.58 -0.70
CA TYR A 73 22.64 -15.95 -1.59
C TYR A 73 21.27 -15.88 -0.89
N LEU A 74 21.18 -16.40 0.33
CA LEU A 74 19.95 -16.33 1.13
C LEU A 74 19.57 -14.87 1.45
N LYS A 75 20.55 -14.03 1.81
CA LYS A 75 20.34 -12.60 2.06
C LYS A 75 19.82 -11.89 0.80
N ALA A 76 20.40 -12.17 -0.36
CA ALA A 76 19.95 -11.61 -1.62
C ALA A 76 18.53 -12.07 -1.97
N TRP A 77 18.23 -13.35 -1.80
CA TRP A 77 16.91 -13.91 -2.04
C TRP A 77 15.84 -13.28 -1.14
N CYS A 78 16.09 -13.20 0.17
CA CYS A 78 15.18 -12.53 1.12
C CYS A 78 15.01 -11.04 0.78
N GLY A 79 16.08 -10.35 0.42
CA GLY A 79 16.01 -8.95 -0.01
C GLY A 79 15.14 -8.75 -1.25
N MET A 80 15.31 -9.62 -2.26
CA MET A 80 14.48 -9.61 -3.46
C MET A 80 13.03 -9.97 -3.15
N ALA A 81 12.78 -10.93 -2.26
CA ALA A 81 11.43 -11.30 -1.82
C ALA A 81 10.69 -10.12 -1.21
N LEU A 82 11.33 -9.41 -0.27
CA LEU A 82 10.75 -8.24 0.37
C LEU A 82 10.53 -7.09 -0.62
N ALA A 83 11.46 -6.86 -1.53
CA ALA A 83 11.33 -5.85 -2.58
C ALA A 83 10.15 -6.15 -3.52
N MET A 84 9.97 -7.41 -3.92
CA MET A 84 8.87 -7.77 -4.82
C MET A 84 7.51 -7.69 -4.12
N VAL A 85 7.42 -8.12 -2.85
CA VAL A 85 6.18 -7.96 -2.06
C VAL A 85 5.78 -6.48 -1.96
N SER A 86 6.74 -5.58 -1.74
CA SER A 86 6.46 -4.14 -1.66
C SER A 86 6.09 -3.51 -3.01
N VAL A 87 6.65 -3.99 -4.13
CA VAL A 87 6.23 -3.57 -5.47
C VAL A 87 4.82 -4.08 -5.78
N PHE A 88 4.55 -5.37 -5.54
CA PHE A 88 3.22 -5.94 -5.80
C PHE A 88 2.14 -5.35 -4.89
N SER A 89 2.44 -5.02 -3.63
CA SER A 89 1.46 -4.35 -2.79
C SER A 89 1.08 -2.98 -3.32
N ALA A 90 2.05 -2.21 -3.85
CA ALA A 90 1.76 -0.94 -4.51
C ALA A 90 0.94 -1.13 -5.81
N LEU A 91 1.29 -2.15 -6.62
CA LEU A 91 0.55 -2.46 -7.85
C LEU A 91 -0.88 -2.91 -7.58
N PHE A 92 -1.11 -3.81 -6.63
CA PHE A 92 -2.46 -4.28 -6.33
C PHE A 92 -3.32 -3.20 -5.68
N THR A 93 -2.76 -2.36 -4.79
CA THR A 93 -3.51 -1.25 -4.19
C THR A 93 -3.85 -0.16 -5.22
N THR A 94 -2.94 0.19 -6.13
CA THR A 94 -3.26 1.06 -7.27
C THR A 94 -4.34 0.47 -8.17
N LEU A 95 -4.25 -0.83 -8.46
CA LEU A 95 -5.22 -1.54 -9.26
C LEU A 95 -6.62 -1.49 -8.61
N ILE A 96 -6.73 -1.80 -7.31
CA ILE A 96 -7.99 -1.71 -6.56
C ILE A 96 -8.57 -0.29 -6.63
N TRP A 97 -7.74 0.75 -6.54
CA TRP A 97 -8.21 2.14 -6.59
C TRP A 97 -8.68 2.58 -7.99
N LEU A 98 -8.05 2.08 -9.05
CA LEU A 98 -8.40 2.37 -10.44
C LEU A 98 -9.66 1.62 -10.91
N LEU A 99 -9.89 0.41 -10.40
CA LEU A 99 -11.02 -0.41 -10.84
C LEU A 99 -12.36 0.18 -10.34
N PRO A 100 -13.36 0.32 -11.24
CA PRO A 100 -14.70 0.66 -10.82
C PRO A 100 -15.28 -0.45 -9.94
N GLY A 101 -16.22 -0.07 -9.07
CA GLY A 101 -16.83 -0.96 -8.10
C GLY A 101 -18.22 -0.47 -7.72
N VAL A 102 -18.92 -1.26 -6.91
CA VAL A 102 -20.24 -0.93 -6.39
C VAL A 102 -20.08 0.02 -5.22
N GLU A 103 -20.78 1.15 -5.25
CA GLU A 103 -20.79 2.09 -4.12
C GLU A 103 -21.84 1.67 -3.09
N SER A 104 -21.43 1.60 -1.83
CA SER A 104 -22.29 1.27 -0.71
C SER A 104 -21.97 2.16 0.48
N SER A 105 -22.94 2.34 1.37
CA SER A 105 -22.75 3.08 2.61
C SER A 105 -23.33 2.32 3.79
N TYR A 106 -22.63 2.35 4.92
CA TYR A 106 -23.10 1.76 6.16
C TYR A 106 -22.75 2.65 7.34
N ILE A 107 -23.46 2.46 8.45
CA ILE A 107 -23.20 3.14 9.71
C ILE A 107 -22.72 2.08 10.70
N ALA A 108 -21.60 2.34 11.35
CA ALA A 108 -21.03 1.45 12.34
C ALA A 108 -20.51 2.23 13.54
N PRO A 109 -20.51 1.62 14.74
CA PRO A 109 -19.78 2.17 15.86
C PRO A 109 -18.28 2.15 15.55
N TYR A 110 -17.55 3.13 16.04
CA TYR A 110 -16.10 3.19 15.89
C TYR A 110 -15.41 3.36 17.24
N SER A 111 -14.14 2.96 17.30
CA SER A 111 -13.25 3.33 18.40
C SER A 111 -12.21 4.33 17.91
N TYR A 112 -11.98 5.38 18.69
CA TYR A 112 -10.95 6.36 18.35
C TYR A 112 -9.57 5.80 18.66
N SER A 113 -8.69 5.84 17.66
CA SER A 113 -7.28 5.48 17.80
C SER A 113 -6.39 6.67 17.50
N ALA A 114 -5.58 7.06 18.48
CA ALA A 114 -4.54 8.05 18.28
C ALA A 114 -3.50 7.52 17.28
N GLY A 115 -3.20 8.33 16.26
CA GLY A 115 -2.24 7.99 15.23
C GLY A 115 -0.82 7.89 15.76
N GLY A 116 0.01 7.06 15.11
CA GLY A 116 1.43 6.92 15.40
C GLY A 116 2.31 7.23 14.19
N SER A 117 3.63 7.07 14.30
CA SER A 117 4.55 7.30 13.16
C SER A 117 4.27 6.41 11.94
N ARG A 118 3.62 5.26 12.15
CA ARG A 118 3.28 4.28 11.10
C ARG A 118 1.79 4.22 10.75
N SER A 119 0.92 4.92 11.49
CA SER A 119 -0.53 4.83 11.35
C SER A 119 -1.20 6.19 11.52
N CYS A 120 -2.28 6.45 10.82
CA CYS A 120 -3.00 7.72 10.92
C CYS A 120 -3.88 7.77 12.19
N PRO A 121 -4.13 8.96 12.76
CA PRO A 121 -5.21 9.13 13.71
C PRO A 121 -6.54 8.93 12.98
N GLY A 122 -7.48 8.26 13.63
CA GLY A 122 -8.70 7.88 12.93
C GLY A 122 -9.68 7.07 13.76
N ALA A 123 -10.67 6.56 13.03
CA ALA A 123 -11.72 5.70 13.55
C ALA A 123 -11.45 4.26 13.13
N ASP A 124 -11.31 3.37 14.10
CA ASP A 124 -11.27 1.93 13.86
C ASP A 124 -12.71 1.39 13.79
N VAL A 125 -13.04 0.77 12.66
CA VAL A 125 -14.38 0.30 12.32
C VAL A 125 -14.28 -1.13 11.80
N TYR A 126 -15.14 -2.02 12.29
CA TYR A 126 -15.25 -3.35 11.73
C TYR A 126 -16.06 -3.33 10.42
N ASP A 127 -15.45 -3.77 9.33
CA ASP A 127 -16.13 -3.93 8.03
C ASP A 127 -16.54 -5.40 7.83
N ARG A 128 -17.84 -5.63 7.67
CA ARG A 128 -18.43 -6.98 7.52
C ARG A 128 -18.05 -7.67 6.21
N GLU A 129 -17.80 -6.92 5.13
CA GLU A 129 -17.47 -7.52 3.82
C GLU A 129 -16.02 -7.96 3.77
N LEU A 130 -15.13 -7.25 4.47
CA LEU A 130 -13.72 -7.64 4.57
C LEU A 130 -13.42 -8.56 5.77
N ASP A 131 -14.40 -8.74 6.66
CA ASP A 131 -14.29 -9.51 7.91
C ASP A 131 -13.08 -9.09 8.76
N LYS A 132 -12.87 -7.78 8.88
CA LYS A 132 -11.74 -7.22 9.64
C LYS A 132 -11.99 -5.80 10.11
N GLU A 133 -11.25 -5.41 11.13
CA GLU A 133 -11.18 -4.02 11.58
C GLU A 133 -10.31 -3.20 10.64
N ILE A 134 -10.87 -2.10 10.13
CA ILE A 134 -10.22 -1.15 9.25
C ILE A 134 -10.05 0.19 9.96
N ARG A 135 -8.90 0.82 9.77
CA ARG A 135 -8.62 2.15 10.30
C ARG A 135 -8.89 3.21 9.24
N ILE A 136 -9.92 4.02 9.47
CA ILE A 136 -10.27 5.14 8.58
C ILE A 136 -9.53 6.39 9.04
N CYS A 137 -8.65 6.90 8.18
CA CYS A 137 -7.83 8.07 8.49
C CYS A 137 -8.62 9.38 8.36
N GLY A 138 -8.70 10.15 9.45
CA GLY A 138 -9.27 11.51 9.43
C GLY A 138 -10.70 11.60 8.89
N PRO A 139 -11.68 10.87 9.45
CA PRO A 139 -13.09 11.06 9.10
C PRO A 139 -13.54 12.49 9.43
N SER A 140 -14.48 13.00 8.67
CA SER A 140 -15.10 14.31 8.89
C SER A 140 -16.01 14.29 10.13
N GLY A 141 -16.05 15.37 10.90
CA GLY A 141 -16.88 15.49 12.11
C GLY A 141 -16.09 15.42 13.42
N ASN A 142 -16.78 15.14 14.54
CA ASN A 142 -16.18 15.16 15.88
C ASN A 142 -15.88 13.74 16.39
N LEU A 143 -14.64 13.27 16.16
CA LEU A 143 -14.21 11.94 16.59
C LEU A 143 -14.29 11.68 18.11
N TYR A 144 -14.34 12.73 18.95
CA TYR A 144 -14.32 12.59 20.41
C TYR A 144 -15.71 12.47 21.03
N SER A 145 -16.73 13.04 20.38
CA SER A 145 -18.10 13.09 20.92
C SER A 145 -19.03 12.12 20.23
N ASP A 146 -18.80 11.87 18.93
CA ASP A 146 -19.65 11.03 18.12
C ASP A 146 -19.41 9.56 18.47
N ARG A 147 -20.44 8.72 18.25
CA ARG A 147 -20.37 7.28 18.58
C ARG A 147 -20.35 6.39 17.35
N THR A 148 -20.80 6.93 16.24
CA THR A 148 -20.96 6.20 14.98
C THR A 148 -20.32 6.96 13.84
N VAL A 149 -19.91 6.22 12.81
CA VAL A 149 -19.38 6.79 11.59
C VAL A 149 -20.14 6.20 10.41
N ARG A 150 -20.63 7.08 9.54
CA ARG A 150 -21.15 6.73 8.24
C ARG A 150 -19.98 6.59 7.29
N VAL A 151 -19.75 5.37 6.82
CA VAL A 151 -18.69 5.03 5.89
C VAL A 151 -19.30 4.86 4.51
N VAL A 152 -18.82 5.64 3.55
CA VAL A 152 -19.11 5.47 2.12
C VAL A 152 -17.91 4.79 1.50
N LYS A 153 -18.16 3.65 0.87
CA LYS A 153 -17.12 2.84 0.25
C LYS A 153 -17.51 2.41 -1.15
N ARG A 154 -16.50 2.10 -1.94
CA ARG A 154 -16.59 1.45 -3.23
C ARG A 154 -15.96 0.08 -3.13
N THR A 155 -16.69 -0.97 -3.46
CA THR A 155 -16.21 -2.36 -3.38
C THR A 155 -16.08 -2.96 -4.77
N ASN A 156 -14.98 -3.64 -5.01
CA ASN A 156 -14.70 -4.33 -6.27
C ASN A 156 -14.22 -5.75 -6.00
N ALA A 157 -14.00 -6.52 -7.07
CA ALA A 157 -13.58 -7.92 -6.94
C ALA A 157 -12.26 -8.13 -6.18
N LEU A 158 -11.41 -7.09 -6.10
CA LEU A 158 -10.10 -7.17 -5.48
C LEU A 158 -10.08 -6.61 -4.04
N GLY A 159 -11.05 -5.80 -3.64
CA GLY A 159 -11.10 -5.18 -2.32
C GLY A 159 -12.11 -4.04 -2.23
N MET A 160 -11.81 -3.07 -1.38
CA MET A 160 -12.64 -1.88 -1.19
C MET A 160 -11.80 -0.61 -1.12
N VAL A 161 -12.44 0.52 -1.40
CA VAL A 161 -11.88 1.86 -1.27
C VAL A 161 -12.88 2.71 -0.48
N VAL A 162 -12.45 3.30 0.63
CA VAL A 162 -13.27 4.26 1.37
C VAL A 162 -13.19 5.60 0.67
N THR A 163 -14.33 6.11 0.22
CA THR A 163 -14.42 7.39 -0.51
C THR A 163 -14.75 8.54 0.42
N ASP A 164 -15.58 8.29 1.44
CA ASP A 164 -15.98 9.29 2.41
C ASP A 164 -16.29 8.64 3.76
N ALA A 165 -16.06 9.38 4.83
CA ALA A 165 -16.39 8.97 6.18
C ALA A 165 -16.77 10.19 7.02
N THR A 166 -17.96 10.13 7.62
CA THR A 166 -18.50 11.22 8.45
C THR A 166 -19.00 10.67 9.76
N THR A 167 -18.51 11.21 10.87
CA THR A 167 -18.98 10.86 12.20
C THR A 167 -20.36 11.47 12.46
N GLN A 168 -21.17 10.76 13.25
CA GLN A 168 -22.53 11.15 13.58
C GLN A 168 -22.75 11.01 15.10
N PRO A 169 -23.49 11.96 15.71
CA PRO A 169 -23.77 11.96 17.14
C PRO A 169 -24.55 10.73 17.59
#